data_AF-A0A8H3WUK9-F1
#
_entry.id   AF-A0A8H3WUK9-F1
#
_cell.length_a   1.000
_cell.length_b   1.000
_cell.length_c   1.000
_cell.angle_alpha   90.00
_cell.angle_beta   90.00
_cell.angle_gamma   90.00
#
_symmetry.space_group_name_H-M   'P 1'
#
loop_
_entity.id
_entity.type
_entity.pdbx_description
1 polymer ?
#
loop_
_entity_poly.entity_id
_entity_poly.type
_entity_poly.pdbx_seq_one_letter_code
_entity_poly.pdbx_strand_id
1 'polypeptide(L)'
;MKIHAAFILATVAVSVSAGGPKREPRFSGLEKIPDNEGLPLHQLPECYQGCYQSTNHGFVGHDANTVSRRVFCEDKWTNFDWWFETWLAGCLDQNCPPEDGDKARSWYNSICRL
;
A
#
# COMPACT_ATOMS: atom_id res chain seq x y z
N MET A 1 9.79 -65.70 7.20
CA MET A 1 10.44 -64.43 7.63
C MET A 1 9.39 -63.33 7.58
N LYS A 2 9.13 -62.64 8.70
CA LYS A 2 8.17 -61.52 8.79
C LYS A 2 8.99 -60.25 9.03
N ILE A 3 8.88 -59.27 8.13
CA ILE A 3 9.59 -57.99 8.22
C ILE A 3 8.56 -56.95 8.67
N HIS A 4 8.71 -56.44 9.90
CA HIS A 4 7.94 -55.30 10.39
C HIS A 4 8.69 -54.02 10.02
N ALA A 5 8.16 -53.25 9.07
CA ALA A 5 8.67 -51.91 8.77
C ALA A 5 7.98 -50.91 9.70
N ALA A 6 8.70 -50.40 10.69
CA ALA A 6 8.25 -49.30 11.53
C ALA A 6 8.52 -47.98 10.80
N PHE A 7 7.46 -47.27 10.41
CA PHE A 7 7.55 -45.91 9.88
C PHE A 7 7.67 -44.93 11.06
N ILE A 8 8.88 -44.43 11.31
CA ILE A 8 9.11 -43.32 12.24
C ILE A 8 8.83 -42.02 11.48
N LEU A 9 7.71 -41.36 11.76
CA LEU A 9 7.46 -39.99 11.33
C LEU A 9 8.41 -39.05 12.09
N ALA A 10 9.45 -38.57 11.42
CA ALA A 10 10.26 -37.46 11.92
C ALA A 10 9.53 -36.15 11.63
N THR A 11 8.99 -35.51 12.67
CA THR A 11 8.46 -34.15 12.61
C THR A 11 9.61 -33.17 12.42
N VAL A 12 9.75 -32.62 11.22
CA VAL A 12 10.67 -31.51 10.94
C VAL A 12 10.07 -30.26 11.58
N ALA A 13 10.61 -29.84 12.73
CA ALA A 13 10.31 -28.55 13.31
C ALA A 13 10.93 -27.46 12.43
N VAL A 14 10.12 -26.82 11.59
CA VAL A 14 10.52 -25.59 10.89
C VAL A 14 10.50 -24.44 11.89
N SER A 15 11.68 -24.10 12.40
CA SER A 15 11.90 -22.86 13.15
C SER A 15 11.76 -21.68 12.19
N VAL A 16 10.55 -21.12 12.07
CA VAL A 16 10.35 -19.86 11.37
C VAL A 16 10.87 -18.76 12.28
N SER A 17 12.15 -18.43 12.13
CA SER A 17 12.69 -17.18 12.67
C SER A 17 11.99 -16.05 11.92
N ALA A 18 10.91 -15.52 12.50
CA ALA A 18 10.19 -14.35 12.02
C ALA A 18 11.05 -13.10 12.22
N GLY A 19 12.16 -13.02 11.49
CA GLY A 19 13.00 -11.85 11.33
C GLY A 19 13.00 -11.46 9.87
N GLY A 20 11.82 -11.16 9.31
CA GLY A 20 11.74 -10.54 7.99
C GLY A 20 12.52 -9.22 7.98
N PRO A 21 13.11 -8.81 6.86
CA PRO A 21 13.84 -7.56 6.78
C PRO A 21 12.92 -6.43 7.24
N LYS A 22 13.39 -5.65 8.23
CA LYS A 22 12.74 -4.39 8.60
C LYS A 22 12.82 -3.51 7.35
N ARG A 23 11.71 -3.39 6.61
CA ARG A 23 11.59 -2.38 5.57
C ARG A 23 11.68 -1.04 6.30
N GLU A 24 12.78 -0.34 6.11
CA GLU A 24 12.87 1.07 6.50
C GLU A 24 11.68 1.81 5.85
N PRO A 25 11.01 2.70 6.58
CA PRO A 25 9.86 3.39 6.02
C PRO A 25 10.25 4.21 4.79
N ARG A 26 9.35 4.26 3.78
CA ARG A 26 9.58 4.97 2.50
C ARG A 26 9.93 6.45 2.70
N PHE A 27 9.41 7.05 3.77
CA PHE A 27 9.65 8.43 4.15
C PHE A 27 10.13 8.51 5.60
N SER A 28 11.06 9.43 5.88
CA SER A 28 11.40 9.82 7.24
C SER A 28 10.27 10.68 7.84
N GLY A 29 10.08 10.63 9.15
CA GLY A 29 9.13 11.52 9.82
C GLY A 29 7.68 11.02 9.84
N LEU A 30 7.41 9.79 9.38
CA LEU A 30 6.06 9.21 9.38
C LEU A 30 5.47 9.09 10.79
N GLU A 31 6.31 9.02 11.83
CA GLU A 31 5.89 9.04 13.23
C GLU A 31 5.23 10.36 13.65
N LYS A 32 5.41 11.43 12.86
CA LYS A 32 4.77 12.74 13.08
C LYS A 32 3.39 12.82 12.44
N ILE A 33 3.00 11.87 11.60
CA ILE A 33 1.68 11.80 10.98
C ILE A 33 0.71 11.11 11.95
N PRO A 34 -0.39 11.76 12.36
CA PRO A 34 -1.39 11.13 13.21
C PRO A 34 -2.05 9.91 12.53
N ASP A 35 -2.28 8.84 13.30
CA ASP A 35 -2.84 7.57 12.81
C ASP A 35 -4.33 7.65 12.41
N ASN A 36 -5.01 8.72 12.82
CA ASN A 36 -6.45 8.92 12.64
C ASN A 36 -6.82 9.92 11.55
N GLU A 37 -5.84 10.55 10.90
CA GLU A 37 -6.11 11.48 9.81
C GLU A 37 -6.24 10.73 8.49
N GLY A 38 -7.39 10.84 7.84
CA GLY A 38 -7.62 10.31 6.50
C GLY A 38 -6.86 11.07 5.41
N LEU A 39 -6.94 10.57 4.18
CA LEU A 39 -6.36 11.27 3.03
C LEU A 39 -7.15 12.56 2.72
N PRO A 40 -6.48 13.71 2.54
CA PRO A 40 -7.15 14.94 2.14
C PRO A 40 -7.42 14.95 0.62
N LEU A 41 -8.20 13.97 0.14
CA LEU A 41 -8.45 13.75 -1.30
C LEU A 41 -9.08 14.97 -1.98
N HIS A 42 -9.84 15.78 -1.25
CA HIS A 42 -10.43 17.04 -1.75
C HIS A 42 -9.40 18.07 -2.25
N GLN A 43 -8.11 17.91 -1.89
CA GLN A 43 -7.01 18.76 -2.35
C GLN A 43 -6.45 18.33 -3.71
N LEU A 44 -6.77 17.12 -4.17
CA LEU A 44 -6.38 16.65 -5.49
C LEU A 44 -7.26 17.27 -6.59
N PRO A 45 -6.77 17.33 -7.83
CA PRO A 45 -7.62 17.66 -8.98
C PRO A 45 -8.85 16.73 -9.07
N GLU A 46 -9.98 17.24 -9.56
CA GLU A 46 -11.23 16.48 -9.60
C GLU A 46 -11.11 15.16 -10.37
N CYS A 47 -10.34 15.13 -11.46
CA CYS A 47 -10.11 13.90 -12.23
C CYS A 47 -9.36 12.83 -11.38
N TYR A 48 -8.42 13.24 -10.53
CA TYR A 48 -7.72 12.35 -9.61
C TYR A 48 -8.68 11.83 -8.55
N GLN A 49 -9.52 12.70 -7.99
CA GLN A 49 -10.55 12.28 -7.04
C GLN A 49 -11.47 11.21 -7.66
N GLY A 50 -11.94 11.44 -8.88
CA GLY A 50 -12.76 10.48 -9.63
C GLY A 50 -12.05 9.14 -9.82
N CYS A 51 -10.77 9.15 -10.20
CA CYS A 51 -9.99 7.93 -10.39
C CYS A 51 -9.70 7.18 -9.08
N TYR A 52 -9.45 7.89 -7.98
CA TYR A 52 -9.32 7.27 -6.66
C TYR A 52 -10.60 6.52 -6.28
N GLN A 53 -11.77 7.11 -6.53
CA GLN A 53 -13.05 6.45 -6.22
C GLN A 53 -13.35 5.28 -7.15
N SER A 54 -13.15 5.44 -8.47
CA SER A 54 -13.49 4.40 -9.45
C SER A 54 -12.62 3.15 -9.30
N THR A 55 -11.36 3.33 -8.88
CA THR A 55 -10.40 2.23 -8.71
C THR A 55 -10.28 1.75 -7.27
N ASN A 56 -11.03 2.33 -6.32
CA ASN A 56 -10.92 2.03 -4.89
C ASN A 56 -11.11 0.54 -4.57
N HIS A 57 -11.93 -0.17 -5.35
CA HIS A 57 -12.13 -1.61 -5.25
C HIS A 57 -10.84 -2.43 -5.40
N GLY A 58 -9.83 -1.88 -6.10
CA GLY A 58 -8.52 -2.49 -6.28
C GLY A 58 -7.52 -2.18 -5.16
N PHE A 59 -7.86 -1.31 -4.20
CA PHE A 59 -6.96 -0.97 -3.10
C PHE A 59 -7.05 -1.99 -1.96
N VAL A 60 -6.57 -3.21 -2.22
CA VAL A 60 -6.78 -4.38 -1.36
C VAL A 60 -6.33 -4.14 0.09
N GLY A 61 -7.21 -4.45 1.04
CA GLY A 61 -6.96 -4.32 2.47
C GLY A 61 -7.15 -2.89 3.02
N HIS A 62 -7.47 -1.93 2.15
CA HIS A 62 -7.69 -0.54 2.50
C HIS A 62 -8.89 0.04 1.73
N ASP A 63 -9.24 1.28 2.04
CA ASP A 63 -10.22 2.09 1.31
C ASP A 63 -9.66 3.50 1.29
N ALA A 64 -9.50 4.09 0.10
CA ALA A 64 -8.94 5.43 -0.07
C ALA A 64 -9.69 6.52 0.72
N ASN A 65 -10.97 6.29 1.04
CA ASN A 65 -11.80 7.21 1.83
C ASN A 65 -11.56 7.14 3.34
N THR A 66 -11.03 6.02 3.84
CA THR A 66 -10.91 5.77 5.29
C THR A 66 -9.51 5.38 5.74
N VAL A 67 -8.61 5.03 4.80
CA VAL A 67 -7.21 4.74 5.10
C VAL A 67 -6.56 5.96 5.73
N SER A 68 -5.81 5.73 6.80
CA SER A 68 -5.07 6.81 7.43
C SER A 68 -3.91 7.22 6.53
N ARG A 69 -3.62 8.52 6.55
CA ARG A 69 -2.48 9.13 5.84
C ARG A 69 -1.18 8.43 6.17
N ARG A 70 -0.96 8.05 7.44
CA ARG A 70 0.25 7.32 7.83
C ARG A 70 0.35 5.96 7.12
N VAL A 71 -0.72 5.15 7.14
CA VAL A 71 -0.73 3.83 6.49
C VAL A 71 -0.49 3.95 4.99
N PHE A 72 -1.14 4.92 4.35
CA PHE A 72 -0.96 5.22 2.94
C PHE A 72 0.48 5.64 2.60
N CYS A 73 1.08 6.53 3.40
CA CYS A 73 2.45 7.01 3.16
C CYS A 73 3.52 5.98 3.53
N GLU A 74 3.28 5.14 4.53
CA GLU A 74 4.17 4.05 4.90
C GLU A 74 4.17 2.95 3.83
N ASP A 75 3.03 2.77 3.15
CA ASP A 75 2.82 1.79 2.08
C ASP A 75 3.39 0.41 2.41
N LYS A 76 3.05 -0.10 3.60
CA LYS A 76 3.45 -1.44 4.00
C LYS A 76 2.95 -2.44 2.98
N TRP A 77 3.84 -3.37 2.62
CA TRP A 77 3.54 -4.41 1.64
C TRP A 77 3.21 -3.89 0.24
N THR A 78 3.56 -2.63 -0.07
CA THR A 78 3.41 -2.04 -1.42
C THR A 78 1.96 -2.10 -1.93
N ASN A 79 0.99 -1.94 -1.03
CA ASN A 79 -0.44 -1.98 -1.38
C ASN A 79 -0.83 -0.79 -2.26
N PHE A 80 -0.36 0.42 -1.92
CA PHE A 80 -0.57 1.61 -2.72
C PHE A 80 0.19 1.51 -4.03
N ASP A 81 1.48 1.16 -4.01
CA ASP A 81 2.26 1.00 -5.25
C ASP A 81 1.60 -0.01 -6.21
N TRP A 82 1.17 -1.18 -5.71
CA TRP A 82 0.50 -2.19 -6.53
C TRP A 82 -0.86 -1.69 -7.07
N TRP A 83 -1.67 -1.05 -6.22
CA TRP A 83 -2.94 -0.47 -6.63
C TRP A 83 -2.74 0.65 -7.67
N PHE A 84 -1.71 1.48 -7.47
CA PHE A 84 -1.35 2.56 -8.36
C PHE A 84 -1.04 2.03 -9.75
N GLU A 85 -0.11 1.08 -9.85
CA GLU A 85 0.33 0.52 -11.12
C GLU A 85 -0.76 -0.30 -11.82
N THR A 86 -1.55 -1.06 -11.06
CA THR A 86 -2.52 -1.99 -11.64
C THR A 86 -3.81 -1.30 -12.07
N TRP A 87 -4.27 -0.31 -11.30
CA TRP A 87 -5.61 0.27 -11.47
C TRP A 87 -5.57 1.78 -11.69
N LEU A 88 -4.90 2.51 -10.79
CA LEU A 88 -5.02 3.96 -10.75
C LEU A 88 -4.35 4.63 -11.97
N ALA A 89 -3.15 4.22 -12.34
CA ALA A 89 -2.38 4.80 -13.44
C ALA A 89 -3.16 4.78 -14.77
N GLY A 90 -3.77 3.63 -15.09
CA GLY A 90 -4.59 3.51 -16.30
C GLY A 90 -5.82 4.42 -16.30
N CYS A 91 -6.43 4.65 -15.13
CA CYS A 91 -7.51 5.64 -15.02
C CYS A 91 -6.99 7.06 -15.23
N LEU A 92 -5.89 7.42 -14.58
CA LEU A 92 -5.30 8.76 -14.65
C LEU A 92 -4.88 9.11 -16.08
N ASP A 93 -4.21 8.20 -16.78
CA ASP A 93 -3.75 8.42 -18.16
C ASP A 93 -4.91 8.69 -19.14
N GLN A 94 -6.10 8.15 -18.87
CA GLN A 94 -7.28 8.31 -19.72
C GLN A 94 -8.14 9.53 -19.35
N ASN A 95 -8.12 9.96 -18.09
CA ASN A 95 -9.11 10.90 -17.55
C ASN A 95 -8.50 12.20 -17.02
N CYS A 96 -7.18 12.27 -16.83
CA CYS A 96 -6.50 13.42 -16.28
C CYS A 96 -5.52 14.04 -17.28
N PRO A 97 -5.47 15.38 -17.37
CA PRO A 97 -4.46 16.04 -18.17
C PRO A 97 -3.08 16.00 -17.46
N PRO A 98 -1.96 16.05 -18.20
CA PRO A 98 -0.62 15.89 -17.62
C PRO A 98 -0.29 16.89 -16.49
N GLU A 99 -0.76 18.13 -16.58
CA GLU A 99 -0.54 19.18 -15.57
C GLU A 99 -1.12 18.85 -14.19
N ASP A 100 -2.15 18.01 -14.14
CA ASP A 100 -2.74 17.55 -12.88
C ASP A 100 -1.88 16.46 -12.23
N GLY A 101 -1.03 15.78 -13.00
CA GLY A 101 -0.02 14.85 -12.49
C GLY A 101 1.06 15.52 -11.65
N ASP A 102 1.53 16.70 -12.05
CA ASP A 102 2.50 17.45 -11.26
C ASP A 102 1.88 17.95 -9.95
N LYS A 103 0.62 18.39 -9.98
CA LYS A 103 -0.13 18.77 -8.77
C LYS A 103 -0.32 17.57 -7.83
N ALA A 104 -0.72 16.41 -8.36
CA ALA A 104 -0.90 15.20 -7.58
C ALA A 104 0.41 14.69 -6.97
N ARG A 105 1.53 14.78 -7.71
CA ARG A 105 2.86 14.47 -7.19
C ARG A 105 3.28 15.44 -6.08
N SER A 106 3.03 16.73 -6.25
CA SER A 106 3.29 17.73 -5.22
C SER A 106 2.45 17.48 -3.96
N TRP A 107 1.18 17.13 -4.13
CA TRP A 107 0.28 16.74 -3.04
C TRP A 107 0.79 15.50 -2.31
N TYR A 108 1.14 14.42 -3.04
CA TYR A 108 1.67 13.19 -2.44
C TYR A 108 2.92 13.48 -1.59
N ASN A 109 3.83 14.30 -2.11
CA ASN A 109 5.01 14.72 -1.36
C ASN A 109 4.65 15.57 -0.13
N SER A 110 3.68 16.47 -0.21
CA SER A 110 3.31 17.33 0.94
C SER A 110 2.63 16.56 2.06
N ILE A 111 1.94 15.46 1.76
CA ILE A 111 1.27 14.64 2.78
C ILE A 111 2.17 13.54 3.34
N CYS A 112 3.20 13.10 2.61
CA CYS A 112 4.05 11.97 3.00
C CYS A 112 5.51 12.32 3.33
N ARG A 113 6.05 13.46 2.89
CA ARG A 113 7.41 13.91 3.23
C ARG A 113 7.34 15.06 4.25
N LEU A 114 7.79 14.79 5.48
CA LEU A 114 7.82 15.74 6.61
C LEU A 114 9.24 16.05 7.08
#